data_AF-G2YYM1-F1
#
_entry.id   AF-G2YYM1-F1
#
_cell.length_a   1.000
_cell.length_b   1.000
_cell.length_c   1.000
_cell.angle_alpha   90.00
_cell.angle_beta   90.00
_cell.angle_gamma   90.00
#
_symmetry.space_group_name_H-M   'P 1'
#
loop_
_entity.id
_entity.type
_entity.pdbx_description
1 polymer ?
#
loop_
_entity_poly.entity_id
_entity_poly.type
_entity_poly.pdbx_seq_one_letter_code
_entity_poly.pdbx_strand_id
1 'polypeptide(L)'
;MNTEPSRLSGEDELYVGGIVSLTENSLQKNNITHIVSVLKYDFKNFNIDWNKYKHLQIEVDDVEDENLLGEFETTGAWIEEALKGNGKPESDEGEKKKSAVLVHCAMGRSRSVTILIAYLLRQYPSLTPHTALAQVQQTRPFAEPNDGFMAQLQLYHEMGCPRNIDEQPKYQRWLYQREVDLAVATGGRPDWVRFEDEEEQDKQKADGKEKEIRCRMCRRNLVTTPYLIPHTPNSKSTSSPTSLVNPQTTPISSLTSTSNHSTCTHHFLHPLSWMRPELELGNLSGRLECPNQKCKAQIGKYAWQGMRCSCGVWVCPAFSLLKGRCDEATIGKRVEGGSGGIRLPPGMRGNGTMEREKGSL
;
A
#
# COMPACT_ATOMS: atom_id res chain seq x y z
N MET A 1 -7.01 -13.41 -33.72
CA MET A 1 -5.96 -13.23 -32.68
C MET A 1 -4.85 -12.40 -33.30
N ASN A 2 -4.36 -11.35 -32.64
CA ASN A 2 -3.31 -10.51 -33.19
C ASN A 2 -1.98 -11.27 -33.13
N THR A 3 -1.41 -11.63 -34.28
CA THR A 3 -0.22 -12.48 -34.39
C THR A 3 1.09 -11.70 -34.34
N GLU A 4 1.03 -10.38 -34.43
CA GLU A 4 2.20 -9.50 -34.40
C GLU A 4 2.29 -8.74 -33.06
N PRO A 5 3.51 -8.41 -32.61
CA PRO A 5 3.70 -7.54 -31.47
C PRO A 5 3.32 -6.10 -31.82
N SER A 6 2.73 -5.39 -30.86
CA SER A 6 2.40 -3.97 -31.00
C SER A 6 3.60 -3.13 -30.56
N ARG A 7 4.14 -2.29 -31.45
CA ARG A 7 5.12 -1.25 -31.07
C ARG A 7 4.42 -0.14 -30.29
N LEU A 8 4.97 0.28 -29.17
CA LEU A 8 4.46 1.42 -28.42
C LEU A 8 4.74 2.74 -29.15
N SER A 9 3.89 3.73 -28.90
CA SER A 9 4.15 5.11 -29.29
C SER A 9 5.35 5.67 -28.51
N GLY A 10 6.29 6.31 -29.19
CA GLY A 10 7.49 6.90 -28.58
C GLY A 10 8.77 6.69 -29.37
N GLU A 11 9.87 7.20 -28.81
CA GLU A 11 11.22 7.11 -29.39
C GLU A 11 11.89 5.75 -29.17
N ASP A 12 11.44 5.03 -28.14
CA ASP A 12 11.93 3.69 -27.77
C ASP A 12 11.36 2.63 -28.72
N GLU A 13 12.20 1.67 -29.11
CA GLU A 13 11.78 0.48 -29.87
C GLU A 13 11.24 -0.58 -28.92
N LEU A 14 10.11 -0.27 -28.26
CA LEU A 14 9.49 -1.11 -27.24
C LEU A 14 8.20 -1.74 -27.77
N TYR A 15 8.10 -3.05 -27.64
CA TYR A 15 7.03 -3.87 -28.22
C TYR A 15 6.32 -4.70 -27.15
N VAL A 16 5.02 -4.92 -27.33
CA VAL A 16 4.21 -5.81 -26.47
C VAL A 16 3.45 -6.84 -27.28
N GLY A 17 3.48 -8.10 -26.82
CA GLY A 17 2.95 -9.23 -27.57
C GLY A 17 2.35 -10.33 -26.71
N GLY A 18 1.66 -11.25 -27.38
CA GLY A 18 1.30 -12.55 -26.80
C GLY A 18 2.28 -13.63 -27.26
N ILE A 19 2.14 -14.85 -26.74
CA ILE A 19 3.04 -15.95 -27.08
C ILE A 19 3.00 -16.30 -28.58
N VAL A 20 1.86 -16.05 -29.24
CA VAL A 20 1.68 -16.26 -30.68
C VAL A 20 2.55 -15.31 -31.52
N SER A 21 2.96 -14.16 -30.97
CA SER A 21 3.88 -13.22 -31.64
C SER A 21 5.35 -13.60 -31.49
N LEU A 22 5.66 -14.58 -30.63
CA LEU A 22 7.02 -15.08 -30.43
C LEU A 22 7.37 -16.07 -31.54
N THR A 23 7.68 -15.54 -32.74
CA THR A 23 8.12 -16.32 -33.91
C THR A 23 9.35 -15.68 -34.52
N GLU A 24 10.28 -16.48 -35.06
CA GLU A 24 11.53 -15.97 -35.67
C GLU A 24 11.25 -14.91 -36.75
N ASN A 25 10.22 -15.11 -37.58
CA ASN A 25 9.83 -14.15 -38.62
C ASN A 25 9.38 -12.80 -38.03
N SER A 26 8.56 -12.82 -36.97
CA SER A 26 8.08 -11.58 -36.33
C SER A 26 9.21 -10.86 -35.60
N LEU A 27 10.08 -11.60 -34.91
CA LEU A 27 11.24 -11.04 -34.21
C LEU A 27 12.22 -10.36 -35.18
N GLN A 28 12.57 -11.02 -36.29
CA GLN A 28 13.46 -10.45 -37.31
C GLN A 28 12.84 -9.24 -38.01
N LYS A 29 11.55 -9.33 -38.40
CA LYS A 29 10.83 -8.24 -39.07
C LYS A 29 10.81 -6.95 -38.23
N ASN A 30 10.68 -7.08 -36.91
CA ASN A 30 10.66 -5.95 -35.97
C ASN A 30 12.05 -5.63 -35.38
N ASN A 31 13.12 -6.26 -35.87
CA ASN A 31 14.49 -6.10 -35.38
C ASN A 31 14.62 -6.29 -33.85
N ILE A 32 13.84 -7.21 -33.28
CA ILE A 32 13.89 -7.51 -31.85
C ILE A 32 15.26 -8.10 -31.50
N THR A 33 15.87 -7.59 -30.43
CA THR A 33 17.18 -8.02 -29.92
C THR A 33 17.10 -8.56 -28.50
N HIS A 34 16.05 -8.15 -27.78
CA HIS A 34 15.86 -8.40 -26.36
C HIS A 34 14.41 -8.85 -26.13
N ILE A 35 14.21 -9.92 -25.38
CA ILE A 35 12.89 -10.51 -25.10
C ILE A 35 12.70 -10.64 -23.59
N VAL A 36 11.58 -10.12 -23.08
CA VAL A 36 11.10 -10.33 -21.71
C VAL A 36 9.84 -11.20 -21.76
N SER A 37 9.93 -12.40 -21.19
CA SER A 37 8.83 -13.37 -21.12
C SER A 37 8.25 -13.40 -19.71
N VAL A 38 7.00 -12.96 -19.56
CA VAL A 38 6.30 -12.87 -18.26
C VAL A 38 5.22 -13.95 -18.19
N LEU A 39 5.66 -15.20 -18.03
CA LEU A 39 4.83 -16.40 -17.91
C LEU A 39 5.68 -17.61 -17.52
N LYS A 40 5.08 -18.53 -16.77
CA LYS A 40 5.65 -19.85 -16.52
C LYS A 40 5.47 -20.75 -17.75
N TYR A 41 6.53 -20.94 -18.54
CA TYR A 41 6.50 -21.75 -19.76
C TYR A 41 7.90 -22.26 -20.14
N ASP A 42 7.97 -23.45 -20.76
CA ASP A 42 9.24 -23.97 -21.32
C ASP A 42 9.32 -23.65 -22.82
N PHE A 43 10.27 -22.79 -23.19
CA PHE A 43 10.46 -22.32 -24.56
C PHE A 43 11.32 -23.22 -25.45
N LYS A 44 11.81 -24.37 -24.97
CA LYS A 44 12.68 -25.27 -25.76
C LYS A 44 12.05 -25.76 -27.06
N ASN A 45 10.72 -25.86 -27.11
CA ASN A 45 9.99 -26.33 -28.28
C ASN A 45 9.75 -25.23 -29.33
N PHE A 46 10.15 -23.99 -29.07
CA PHE A 46 10.04 -22.92 -30.04
C PHE A 46 11.14 -23.06 -31.09
N ASN A 47 10.75 -22.94 -32.37
CA ASN A 47 11.69 -22.86 -33.48
C ASN A 47 12.29 -21.45 -33.59
N ILE A 48 13.05 -21.06 -32.56
CA ILE A 48 13.73 -19.77 -32.41
C ILE A 48 15.18 -20.07 -32.05
N ASP A 49 16.11 -19.41 -32.73
CA ASP A 49 17.52 -19.45 -32.34
C ASP A 49 17.76 -18.49 -31.19
N TRP A 50 17.56 -18.98 -29.96
CA TRP A 50 17.71 -18.20 -28.74
C TRP A 50 19.09 -17.58 -28.55
N ASN A 51 20.13 -18.05 -29.24
CA ASN A 51 21.46 -17.44 -29.18
C ASN A 51 21.52 -16.05 -29.83
N LYS A 52 20.53 -15.70 -30.68
CA LYS A 52 20.46 -14.39 -31.34
C LYS A 52 19.84 -13.31 -30.46
N TYR A 53 19.16 -13.69 -29.38
CA TYR A 53 18.37 -12.77 -28.56
C TYR A 53 18.81 -12.84 -27.10
N LYS A 54 18.88 -11.69 -26.44
CA LYS A 54 18.98 -11.70 -24.97
C LYS A 54 17.59 -11.93 -24.39
N HIS A 55 17.48 -12.90 -23.48
CA HIS A 55 16.19 -13.35 -22.95
C HIS A 55 16.16 -13.25 -21.43
N LEU A 56 15.12 -12.60 -20.91
CA LEU A 56 14.76 -12.56 -19.49
C LEU A 56 13.41 -13.24 -19.31
N GLN A 57 13.34 -14.25 -18.44
CA GLN A 57 12.10 -14.95 -18.10
C GLN A 57 11.71 -14.68 -16.64
N ILE A 58 10.46 -14.25 -16.46
CA ILE A 58 9.81 -14.02 -15.17
C ILE A 58 8.65 -15.02 -15.06
N GLU A 59 8.75 -15.98 -14.15
CA GLU A 59 7.78 -17.06 -13.99
C GLU A 59 6.61 -16.63 -13.10
N VAL A 60 5.58 -16.03 -13.71
CA VAL A 60 4.39 -15.55 -12.99
C VAL A 60 3.09 -15.95 -13.71
N ASP A 61 2.09 -16.37 -12.94
CA ASP A 61 0.74 -16.67 -13.42
C ASP A 61 -0.16 -15.43 -13.48
N ASP A 62 -1.25 -15.48 -14.25
CA ASP A 62 -2.13 -14.33 -14.49
C ASP A 62 -3.29 -14.29 -13.49
N VAL A 63 -2.96 -14.19 -12.20
CA VAL A 63 -3.93 -14.16 -11.11
C VAL A 63 -3.66 -12.95 -10.21
N GLU A 64 -4.69 -12.47 -9.52
CA GLU A 64 -4.65 -11.22 -8.75
C GLU A 64 -3.74 -11.31 -7.51
N ASP A 65 -3.55 -12.52 -7.00
CA ASP A 65 -2.72 -12.82 -5.84
C ASP A 65 -1.25 -13.05 -6.20
N GLU A 66 -0.81 -12.97 -7.45
CA GLU A 66 0.62 -13.05 -7.78
C GLU A 66 1.39 -11.77 -7.44
N ASN A 67 2.67 -11.88 -7.09
CA ASN A 67 3.53 -10.72 -6.79
C ASN A 67 4.42 -10.40 -7.98
N LEU A 68 3.96 -9.48 -8.85
CA LEU A 68 4.74 -8.96 -9.96
C LEU A 68 5.49 -7.66 -9.60
N LEU A 69 5.05 -6.96 -8.55
CA LEU A 69 5.66 -5.72 -8.06
C LEU A 69 7.14 -5.89 -7.70
N GLY A 70 7.51 -7.02 -7.09
CA GLY A 70 8.92 -7.33 -6.78
C GLY A 70 9.81 -7.40 -8.02
N GLU A 71 9.24 -7.69 -9.20
CA GLU A 71 9.98 -7.84 -10.46
C GLU A 71 10.08 -6.53 -11.26
N PHE A 72 9.42 -5.45 -10.81
CA PHE A 72 9.38 -4.19 -11.56
C PHE A 72 10.75 -3.54 -11.72
N GLU A 73 11.61 -3.59 -10.71
CA GLU A 73 12.98 -3.05 -10.87
C GLU A 73 13.83 -3.97 -11.75
N THR A 74 13.80 -5.30 -11.52
CA THR A 74 14.57 -6.27 -12.31
C THR A 74 14.26 -6.13 -13.80
N THR A 75 12.97 -6.14 -14.15
CA THR A 75 12.51 -6.00 -15.54
C THR A 75 12.73 -4.58 -16.06
N GLY A 76 12.46 -3.55 -15.26
CA GLY A 76 12.64 -2.15 -15.64
C GLY A 76 14.09 -1.79 -15.93
N ALA A 77 15.03 -2.23 -15.09
CA ALA A 77 16.47 -2.02 -15.29
C ALA A 77 16.98 -2.77 -16.53
N TRP A 78 16.49 -3.99 -16.75
CA TRP A 78 16.87 -4.78 -17.91
C TRP A 78 16.38 -4.16 -19.24
N ILE A 79 15.12 -3.69 -19.29
CA ILE A 79 14.57 -2.94 -20.44
C ILE A 79 15.35 -1.62 -20.62
N GLU A 80 15.55 -0.91 -19.50
CA GLU A 80 16.59 0.10 -19.24
C GLU A 80 17.83 -0.01 -20.15
N GLU A 81 18.61 -1.01 -19.78
CA GLU A 81 19.92 -1.31 -20.34
C GLU A 81 19.82 -1.77 -21.79
N ALA A 82 18.82 -2.59 -22.12
CA ALA A 82 18.60 -3.08 -23.47
C ALA A 82 18.40 -1.93 -24.47
N LEU A 83 17.61 -0.92 -24.11
CA LEU A 83 17.34 0.25 -24.95
C LEU A 83 18.53 1.21 -25.03
N LYS A 84 19.35 1.33 -23.96
CA LYS A 84 20.59 2.14 -23.95
C LYS A 84 21.77 1.48 -24.68
N GLY A 85 21.83 0.15 -24.70
CA GLY A 85 23.02 -0.66 -24.93
C GLY A 85 23.65 -0.65 -26.33
N ASN A 86 23.05 -0.03 -27.34
CA ASN A 86 23.61 0.02 -28.71
C ASN A 86 24.12 1.42 -29.13
N GLY A 87 24.55 2.22 -28.15
CA GLY A 87 25.34 3.43 -28.35
C GLY A 87 26.85 3.21 -28.53
N LYS A 88 27.32 2.00 -28.88
CA LYS A 88 28.73 1.81 -29.25
C LYS A 88 28.97 2.35 -30.66
N PRO A 89 29.98 3.22 -30.87
CA PRO A 89 30.39 3.64 -32.20
C PRO A 89 31.20 2.50 -32.82
N GLU A 90 30.53 1.51 -33.41
CA GLU A 90 31.20 0.58 -34.32
C GLU A 90 31.10 1.12 -35.74
N SER A 91 32.20 1.78 -36.12
CA SER A 91 32.63 2.12 -37.48
C SER A 91 31.74 3.05 -38.31
N ASP A 92 32.42 3.97 -38.97
CA ASP A 92 31.89 4.94 -39.93
C ASP A 92 30.98 4.28 -40.99
N GLU A 93 29.89 4.99 -41.34
CA GLU A 93 29.00 4.77 -42.50
C GLU A 93 27.91 3.68 -42.42
N GLY A 94 27.46 3.26 -41.23
CA GLY A 94 26.26 2.42 -41.06
C GLY A 94 25.17 3.07 -40.18
N GLU A 95 23.90 3.03 -40.60
CA GLU A 95 22.76 3.43 -39.76
C GLU A 95 22.85 2.76 -38.37
N LYS A 96 22.91 3.56 -37.30
CA LYS A 96 22.87 3.08 -35.91
C LYS A 96 21.58 2.31 -35.68
N LYS A 97 21.63 0.97 -35.70
CA LYS A 97 20.45 0.14 -35.38
C LYS A 97 20.12 0.26 -33.89
N LYS A 98 18.99 0.90 -33.58
CA LYS A 98 18.41 0.92 -32.24
C LYS A 98 18.10 -0.51 -31.79
N SER A 99 18.41 -0.84 -30.55
CA SER A 99 17.95 -2.08 -29.92
C SER A 99 16.44 -2.06 -29.77
N ALA A 100 15.76 -3.15 -30.16
CA ALA A 100 14.33 -3.32 -29.90
C ALA A 100 14.05 -4.40 -28.85
N VAL A 101 13.10 -4.12 -27.97
CA VAL A 101 12.70 -4.97 -26.83
C VAL A 101 11.26 -5.45 -27.02
N LEU A 102 11.03 -6.75 -26.91
CA LEU A 102 9.69 -7.35 -26.85
C LEU A 102 9.37 -7.81 -25.42
N VAL A 103 8.30 -7.27 -24.84
CA VAL A 103 7.71 -7.77 -23.59
C VAL A 103 6.46 -8.58 -23.92
N HIS A 104 6.43 -9.87 -23.59
CA HIS A 104 5.29 -10.72 -23.91
C HIS A 104 4.85 -11.60 -22.75
N CYS A 105 3.58 -12.00 -22.78
CA CYS A 105 3.03 -13.05 -21.92
C CYS A 105 2.25 -14.05 -22.76
N ALA A 106 1.22 -14.72 -22.22
CA ALA A 106 0.38 -15.62 -23.00
C ALA A 106 -0.44 -14.86 -24.07
N MET A 107 -1.27 -13.90 -23.65
CA MET A 107 -2.15 -13.13 -24.56
C MET A 107 -1.62 -11.73 -24.89
N GLY A 108 -0.62 -11.25 -24.16
CA GLY A 108 -0.19 -9.86 -24.22
C GLY A 108 -1.25 -8.88 -23.70
N ARG A 109 -2.02 -9.26 -22.67
CA ARG A 109 -3.13 -8.47 -22.13
C ARG A 109 -2.85 -7.93 -20.73
N SER A 110 -2.39 -8.79 -19.83
CA SER A 110 -2.28 -8.47 -18.39
C SER A 110 -0.82 -8.43 -17.91
N ARG A 111 -0.15 -9.57 -17.70
CA ARG A 111 1.26 -9.63 -17.20
C ARG A 111 2.26 -8.76 -17.96
N SER A 112 2.38 -8.94 -19.28
CA SER A 112 3.33 -8.17 -20.10
C SER A 112 3.00 -6.67 -20.14
N VAL A 113 1.70 -6.34 -20.13
CA VAL A 113 1.22 -4.96 -20.07
C VAL A 113 1.55 -4.34 -18.71
N THR A 114 1.49 -5.12 -17.63
CA THR A 114 1.85 -4.66 -16.28
C THR A 114 3.33 -4.29 -16.21
N ILE A 115 4.24 -5.16 -16.66
CA ILE A 115 5.68 -4.86 -16.73
C ILE A 115 5.96 -3.62 -17.58
N LEU A 116 5.27 -3.50 -18.71
CA LEU A 116 5.39 -2.36 -19.60
C LEU A 116 4.94 -1.06 -18.94
N ILE A 117 3.81 -1.05 -18.22
CA ILE A 117 3.34 0.11 -17.47
C ILE A 117 4.32 0.44 -16.35
N ALA A 118 4.82 -0.55 -15.61
CA ALA A 118 5.81 -0.34 -14.56
C ALA A 118 7.07 0.34 -15.11
N TYR A 119 7.57 -0.09 -16.28
CA TYR A 119 8.65 0.58 -16.99
C TYR A 119 8.30 2.03 -17.37
N LEU A 120 7.11 2.29 -17.92
CA LEU A 120 6.70 3.66 -18.27
C LEU A 120 6.63 4.57 -17.05
N LEU A 121 6.06 4.11 -15.93
CA LEU A 121 6.00 4.86 -14.67
C LEU A 121 7.39 5.13 -14.10
N ARG A 122 8.31 4.17 -14.28
CA ARG A 122 9.71 4.26 -13.87
C ARG A 122 10.51 5.30 -14.67
N GLN A 123 10.16 5.52 -15.94
CA GLN A 123 10.86 6.47 -16.83
C GLN A 123 10.21 7.86 -16.86
N TYR A 124 8.89 7.95 -16.67
CA TYR A 124 8.12 9.19 -16.84
C TYR A 124 7.33 9.52 -15.56
N PRO A 125 7.89 10.32 -14.64
CA PRO A 125 7.26 10.64 -13.34
C PRO A 125 5.91 11.37 -13.42
N SER A 126 5.53 11.91 -14.59
CA SER A 126 4.23 12.56 -14.82
C SER A 126 3.10 11.57 -15.09
N LEU A 127 3.42 10.29 -15.35
CA LEU A 127 2.42 9.26 -15.64
C LEU A 127 1.88 8.66 -14.35
N THR A 128 0.57 8.44 -14.35
CA THR A 128 -0.15 7.58 -13.41
C THR A 128 -0.38 6.20 -14.04
N PRO A 129 -0.67 5.14 -13.26
CA PRO A 129 -0.98 3.82 -13.81
C PRO A 129 -2.08 3.84 -14.88
N HIS A 130 -3.13 4.62 -14.66
CA HIS A 130 -4.25 4.74 -15.60
C HIS A 130 -3.87 5.46 -16.89
N THR A 131 -3.10 6.55 -16.80
CA THR A 131 -2.64 7.28 -17.99
C THR A 131 -1.63 6.46 -18.80
N ALA A 132 -0.77 5.71 -18.12
CA ALA A 132 0.18 4.79 -18.78
C ALA A 132 -0.55 3.62 -19.46
N LEU A 133 -1.55 3.02 -18.81
CA LEU A 133 -2.41 2.02 -19.43
C LEU A 133 -3.10 2.57 -20.68
N ALA A 134 -3.67 3.78 -20.60
CA ALA A 134 -4.31 4.44 -21.74
C ALA A 134 -3.34 4.65 -22.92
N GLN A 135 -2.06 4.94 -22.65
CA GLN A 135 -1.03 5.00 -23.70
C GLN A 135 -0.78 3.65 -24.36
N VAL A 136 -0.67 2.57 -23.58
CA VAL A 136 -0.52 1.21 -24.12
C VAL A 136 -1.74 0.82 -24.97
N GLN A 137 -2.94 1.18 -24.52
CA GLN A 137 -4.20 0.88 -25.20
C GLN A 137 -4.34 1.55 -26.58
N GLN A 138 -3.58 2.62 -26.87
CA GLN A 138 -3.56 3.24 -28.21
C GLN A 138 -3.06 2.28 -29.29
N THR A 139 -2.11 1.41 -28.95
CA THR A 139 -1.50 0.44 -29.88
C THR A 139 -1.97 -0.99 -29.60
N ARG A 140 -2.56 -1.23 -28.43
CA ARG A 140 -3.10 -2.53 -28.01
C ARG A 140 -4.41 -2.37 -27.23
N PRO A 141 -5.57 -2.17 -27.91
CA PRO A 141 -6.83 -1.77 -27.28
C PRO A 141 -7.39 -2.73 -26.22
N PHE A 142 -7.03 -4.01 -26.26
CA PHE A 142 -7.45 -5.02 -25.29
C PHE A 142 -6.46 -5.19 -24.13
N ALA A 143 -5.45 -4.32 -24.01
CA ALA A 143 -4.56 -4.27 -22.86
C ALA A 143 -5.35 -3.95 -21.59
N GLU A 144 -5.24 -4.83 -20.59
CA GLU A 144 -6.04 -4.82 -19.38
C GLU A 144 -5.36 -5.73 -18.35
N PRO A 145 -4.45 -5.17 -17.52
CA PRO A 145 -3.97 -5.85 -16.32
C PRO A 145 -5.13 -6.27 -15.43
N ASN A 146 -4.99 -7.40 -14.74
CA ASN A 146 -5.96 -7.79 -13.72
C ASN A 146 -5.94 -6.80 -12.53
N ASP A 147 -6.97 -6.86 -11.69
CA ASP A 147 -7.16 -5.90 -10.59
C ASP A 147 -6.01 -5.94 -9.58
N GLY A 148 -5.45 -7.13 -9.30
CA GLY A 148 -4.30 -7.30 -8.42
C GLY A 148 -3.03 -6.63 -8.97
N PHE A 149 -2.78 -6.74 -10.26
CA PHE A 149 -1.67 -6.07 -10.93
C PHE A 149 -1.88 -4.56 -11.04
N MET A 150 -3.11 -4.10 -11.26
CA MET A 150 -3.44 -2.66 -11.20
C MET A 150 -3.21 -2.09 -9.80
N ALA A 151 -3.58 -2.81 -8.74
CA ALA A 151 -3.30 -2.41 -7.36
C ALA A 151 -1.78 -2.35 -7.08
N GLN A 152 -1.01 -3.30 -7.60
CA GLN A 152 0.46 -3.30 -7.51
C GLN A 152 1.10 -2.11 -8.23
N LEU A 153 0.60 -1.73 -9.42
CA LEU A 153 1.05 -0.52 -10.13
C LEU A 153 0.70 0.76 -9.37
N GLN A 154 -0.46 0.81 -8.71
CA GLN A 154 -0.83 1.93 -7.85
C GLN A 154 0.11 2.04 -6.64
N LEU A 155 0.38 0.92 -5.97
CA LEU A 155 1.33 0.87 -4.86
C LEU A 155 2.73 1.33 -5.30
N TYR A 156 3.21 0.86 -6.45
CA TYR A 156 4.48 1.30 -7.03
C TYR A 156 4.54 2.82 -7.27
N HIS A 157 3.50 3.37 -7.87
CA HIS A 157 3.38 4.81 -8.10
C HIS A 157 3.29 5.61 -6.79
N GLU A 158 2.55 5.12 -5.79
CA GLU A 158 2.46 5.73 -4.45
C GLU A 158 3.77 5.69 -3.65
N MET A 159 4.68 4.79 -3.99
CA MET A 159 6.05 4.75 -3.47
C MET A 159 6.99 5.69 -4.24
N GLY A 160 6.52 6.36 -5.30
CA GLY A 160 7.33 7.22 -6.16
C GLY A 160 8.19 6.45 -7.17
N CYS A 161 7.76 5.24 -7.56
CA CYS A 161 8.47 4.38 -8.51
C CYS A 161 9.97 4.15 -8.15
N PRO A 162 10.28 3.70 -6.92
CA PRO A 162 11.65 3.61 -6.43
C PRO A 162 12.40 2.46 -7.11
N ARG A 163 13.72 2.61 -7.22
CA ARG A 163 14.63 1.56 -7.71
C ARG A 163 14.84 0.46 -6.66
N ASN A 164 14.84 0.80 -5.38
CA ASN A 164 15.01 -0.12 -4.26
C ASN A 164 13.65 -0.52 -3.67
N ILE A 165 12.88 -1.34 -4.39
CA ILE A 165 11.51 -1.74 -4.02
C ILE A 165 11.49 -2.51 -2.69
N ASP A 166 12.43 -3.44 -2.49
CA ASP A 166 12.49 -4.29 -1.30
C ASP A 166 12.69 -3.51 0.00
N GLU A 167 13.33 -2.34 -0.05
CA GLU A 167 13.59 -1.53 1.14
C GLU A 167 12.41 -0.62 1.51
N GLN A 168 11.37 -0.54 0.67
CA GLN A 168 10.26 0.38 0.88
C GLN A 168 9.33 -0.10 2.01
N PRO A 169 9.06 0.72 3.04
CA PRO A 169 8.14 0.33 4.13
C PRO A 169 6.74 -0.04 3.64
N LYS A 170 6.23 0.65 2.61
CA LYS A 170 4.93 0.36 2.00
C LYS A 170 4.90 -1.02 1.34
N TYR A 171 5.97 -1.41 0.63
CA TYR A 171 6.07 -2.72 0.00
C TYR A 171 6.19 -3.84 1.04
N GLN A 172 7.02 -3.65 2.04
CA GLN A 172 7.20 -4.58 3.16
C GLN A 172 5.89 -4.79 3.95
N ARG A 173 5.11 -3.74 4.15
CA ARG A 173 3.76 -3.84 4.74
C ARG A 173 2.81 -4.64 3.85
N TRP A 174 2.82 -4.40 2.54
CA TRP A 174 1.99 -5.14 1.58
C TRP A 174 2.33 -6.64 1.54
N LEU A 175 3.62 -7.00 1.55
CA LEU A 175 4.07 -8.39 1.64
C LEU A 175 3.60 -9.05 2.94
N TYR A 176 3.79 -8.37 4.07
CA TYR A 176 3.36 -8.88 5.38
C TYR A 176 1.83 -9.07 5.44
N GLN A 177 1.04 -8.16 4.88
CA GLN A 177 -0.41 -8.31 4.85
C GLN A 177 -0.84 -9.56 4.08
N ARG A 178 -0.16 -9.89 2.97
CA ARG A 178 -0.41 -11.12 2.21
C ARG A 178 -0.06 -12.37 3.00
N GLU A 179 1.04 -12.35 3.75
CA GLU A 179 1.41 -13.43 4.68
C GLU A 179 0.32 -13.63 5.74
N VAL A 180 -0.17 -12.54 6.34
CA VAL A 180 -1.27 -12.56 7.30
C VAL A 180 -2.54 -13.14 6.66
N ASP A 181 -2.92 -12.69 5.47
CA ASP A 181 -4.14 -13.14 4.80
C ASP A 181 -4.08 -14.64 4.49
N LEU A 182 -2.94 -15.14 4.03
CA LEU A 182 -2.70 -16.57 3.80
C LEU A 182 -2.76 -17.37 5.11
N ALA A 183 -2.09 -16.89 6.15
CA ALA A 183 -2.11 -17.53 7.46
C ALA A 183 -3.53 -17.60 8.02
N VAL A 184 -4.29 -16.52 7.92
CA VAL A 184 -5.69 -16.47 8.36
C VAL A 184 -6.58 -17.41 7.53
N ALA A 185 -6.39 -17.45 6.21
CA ALA A 185 -7.14 -18.33 5.30
C ALA A 185 -6.91 -19.83 5.61
N THR A 186 -5.72 -20.18 6.11
CA THR A 186 -5.40 -21.54 6.58
C THR A 186 -5.80 -21.79 8.04
N GLY A 187 -6.46 -20.83 8.68
CA GLY A 187 -6.92 -20.91 10.07
C GLY A 187 -5.81 -20.66 11.11
N GLY A 188 -4.64 -20.19 10.68
CA GLY A 188 -3.47 -19.90 11.48
C GLY A 188 -3.27 -18.42 11.82
N ARG A 189 -2.00 -18.07 12.06
CA ARG A 189 -1.45 -16.73 12.30
C ARG A 189 -0.09 -16.63 11.59
N PRO A 190 0.42 -15.42 11.29
CA PRO A 190 1.77 -15.29 10.75
C PRO A 190 2.81 -15.79 11.76
N ASP A 191 3.98 -16.23 11.26
CA ASP A 191 5.07 -16.76 12.09
C ASP A 191 5.66 -15.68 12.99
N TRP A 192 5.68 -14.45 12.49
CA TRP A 192 6.17 -13.25 13.17
C TRP A 192 5.11 -12.15 13.12
N VAL A 193 5.21 -11.16 14.02
CA VAL A 193 4.24 -10.07 14.12
C VAL A 193 4.92 -8.76 13.79
N ARG A 194 4.40 -8.04 12.80
CA ARG A 194 4.80 -6.66 12.49
C ARG A 194 4.10 -5.69 13.44
N PHE A 195 4.88 -4.84 14.11
CA PHE A 195 4.38 -3.79 15.01
C PHE A 195 4.48 -2.43 14.33
N GLU A 196 3.34 -1.79 14.08
CA GLU A 196 3.27 -0.57 13.26
C GLU A 196 3.96 0.65 13.91
N ASP A 197 4.13 0.66 15.24
CA ASP A 197 4.76 1.75 15.98
C ASP A 197 6.29 1.73 16.02
N GLU A 198 6.93 0.68 15.50
CA GLU A 198 8.40 0.59 15.40
C GLU A 198 8.95 1.18 14.10
N GLU A 199 8.08 1.53 13.14
CA GLU A 199 8.49 2.11 11.87
C GLU A 199 8.67 3.63 11.96
N GLU A 200 9.72 4.13 11.30
CA GLU A 200 9.89 5.56 11.08
C GLU A 200 8.75 6.09 10.21
N GLN A 201 7.82 6.81 10.82
CA GLN A 201 6.72 7.42 10.08
C GLN A 201 7.24 8.58 9.24
N ASP A 202 6.86 8.58 7.96
CA ASP A 202 6.82 9.79 7.16
C ASP A 202 6.01 10.84 7.95
N LYS A 203 6.67 11.93 8.36
CA LYS A 203 6.06 13.06 9.09
C LYS A 203 5.14 13.87 8.17
N GLN A 204 4.23 13.21 7.45
CA GLN A 204 3.14 13.87 6.76
C GLN A 204 2.22 14.42 7.84
N LYS A 205 2.35 15.73 8.07
CA LYS A 205 1.53 16.52 8.99
C LYS A 205 0.05 16.26 8.69
N ALA A 206 -0.57 15.36 9.44
CA ALA A 206 -2.01 15.22 9.42
C ALA A 206 -2.61 16.52 9.96
N ASP A 207 -3.33 17.26 9.12
CA ASP A 207 -4.07 18.48 9.49
C ASP A 207 -5.36 18.15 10.29
N GLY A 208 -5.42 16.94 10.85
CA GLY A 208 -6.56 16.39 11.58
C GLY A 208 -6.35 16.45 13.10
N LYS A 209 -7.46 16.52 13.84
CA LYS A 209 -7.45 16.34 15.30
C LYS A 209 -6.96 14.92 15.61
N GLU A 210 -5.76 14.80 16.19
CA GLU A 210 -5.25 13.52 16.68
C GLU A 210 -6.10 13.03 17.85
N LYS A 211 -6.53 11.77 17.77
CA LYS A 211 -7.19 11.04 18.84
C LYS A 211 -6.16 10.13 19.52
N GLU A 212 -6.28 10.04 20.83
CA GLU A 212 -5.50 9.14 21.66
C GLU A 212 -6.44 8.34 22.53
N ILE A 213 -6.20 7.04 22.63
CA ILE A 213 -6.93 6.14 23.52
C ILE A 213 -6.04 5.81 24.70
N ARG A 214 -6.58 6.03 25.90
CA ARG A 214 -5.87 5.83 27.17
C ARG A 214 -6.56 4.77 28.02
N CYS A 215 -5.81 4.06 28.84
CA CYS A 215 -6.35 3.13 29.82
C CYS A 215 -7.22 3.89 30.85
N ARG A 216 -8.45 3.43 31.10
CA ARG A 216 -9.35 4.11 32.05
C ARG A 216 -8.89 4.09 33.50
N MET A 217 -8.12 3.08 33.89
CA MET A 217 -7.66 2.90 35.26
C MET A 217 -6.41 3.73 35.60
N CYS A 218 -5.44 3.78 34.70
CA CYS A 218 -4.16 4.46 34.97
C CYS A 218 -3.81 5.60 34.00
N ARG A 219 -4.69 5.90 33.03
CA ARG A 219 -4.54 6.95 32.01
C ARG A 219 -3.30 6.83 31.12
N ARG A 220 -2.61 5.67 31.14
CA ARG A 220 -1.52 5.32 30.20
C ARG A 220 -2.04 5.37 28.76
N ASN A 221 -1.30 6.03 27.86
CA ASN A 221 -1.55 5.99 26.42
C ASN A 221 -1.42 4.55 25.89
N LEU A 222 -2.42 4.09 25.14
CA LEU A 222 -2.44 2.77 24.52
C LEU A 222 -2.27 2.86 23.00
N VAL A 223 -2.86 3.86 22.34
CA VAL A 223 -2.82 4.00 20.87
C VAL A 223 -3.18 5.43 20.44
N THR A 224 -2.63 5.88 19.32
CA THR A 224 -2.94 7.14 18.64
C THR A 224 -3.58 6.92 17.27
N THR A 225 -4.18 7.97 16.68
CA THR A 225 -4.86 7.94 15.37
C THR A 225 -4.16 7.21 14.23
N PRO A 226 -2.84 7.34 13.97
CA PRO A 226 -2.22 6.65 12.84
C PRO A 226 -2.34 5.12 12.90
N TYR A 227 -2.54 4.55 14.09
CA TYR A 227 -2.64 3.10 14.27
C TYR A 227 -4.07 2.60 14.53
N LEU A 228 -5.06 3.50 14.51
CA LEU A 228 -6.46 3.13 14.66
C LEU A 228 -7.06 2.75 13.31
N ILE A 229 -7.68 1.58 13.26
CA ILE A 229 -8.38 1.13 12.06
C ILE A 229 -9.74 1.85 12.03
N PRO A 230 -10.01 2.66 10.99
CA PRO A 230 -11.30 3.32 10.85
C PRO A 230 -12.38 2.27 10.67
N HIS A 231 -13.39 2.32 11.55
CA HIS A 231 -14.45 1.34 11.58
C HIS A 231 -15.81 2.04 11.52
N THR A 232 -16.49 1.89 10.38
CA THR A 232 -17.83 2.41 10.12
C THR A 232 -18.86 1.27 10.14
N PRO A 233 -19.93 1.38 10.95
CA PRO A 233 -21.07 0.46 10.84
C PRO A 233 -21.68 0.55 9.44
N ASN A 234 -21.63 -0.53 8.66
CA ASN A 234 -22.25 -0.53 7.35
C ASN A 234 -23.77 -0.61 7.50
N SER A 235 -24.51 0.43 7.06
CA SER A 235 -25.97 0.45 7.15
C SER A 235 -26.66 -0.50 6.16
N LYS A 236 -25.96 -1.06 5.16
CA LYS A 236 -26.51 -2.01 4.20
C LYS A 236 -25.41 -2.93 3.64
N SER A 237 -25.34 -4.18 4.11
CA SER A 237 -24.91 -5.31 3.25
C SER A 237 -25.32 -6.64 3.89
N THR A 238 -26.19 -7.31 3.16
CA THR A 238 -26.65 -8.69 3.28
C THR A 238 -25.51 -9.70 3.48
N SER A 239 -25.83 -10.72 4.26
CA SER A 239 -25.08 -11.94 4.53
C SER A 239 -24.47 -12.60 3.28
N SER A 240 -23.14 -12.66 3.22
CA SER A 240 -22.35 -13.67 2.49
C SER A 240 -20.95 -13.74 3.13
N PRO A 241 -20.29 -14.91 3.26
CA PRO A 241 -19.00 -15.04 3.94
C PRO A 241 -17.77 -14.64 3.10
N THR A 242 -17.95 -13.98 1.95
CA THR A 242 -16.88 -13.86 0.92
C THR A 242 -16.43 -12.41 0.65
N SER A 243 -16.61 -11.48 1.58
CA SER A 243 -16.04 -10.14 1.43
C SER A 243 -15.21 -9.81 2.66
N LEU A 244 -13.95 -10.23 2.60
CA LEU A 244 -12.87 -9.69 3.42
C LEU A 244 -12.77 -8.20 3.10
N VAL A 245 -13.43 -7.35 3.89
CA VAL A 245 -13.16 -5.92 3.90
C VAL A 245 -11.77 -5.76 4.52
N ASN A 246 -10.75 -5.77 3.67
CA ASN A 246 -9.38 -5.44 4.03
C ASN A 246 -9.27 -3.91 4.12
N PRO A 247 -9.12 -3.27 5.30
CA PRO A 247 -9.30 -1.82 5.44
C PRO A 247 -8.14 -0.95 4.93
N GLN A 248 -7.18 -1.46 4.14
CA GLN A 248 -5.92 -0.74 3.89
C GLN A 248 -5.65 -0.25 2.46
N THR A 249 -6.60 -0.34 1.52
CA THR A 249 -6.39 0.24 0.18
C THR A 249 -7.64 0.95 -0.33
N THR A 250 -7.87 2.18 0.13
CA THR A 250 -8.49 3.27 -0.66
C THR A 250 -8.36 4.60 0.08
N PRO A 251 -7.82 5.68 -0.54
CA PRO A 251 -8.03 7.02 -0.04
C PRO A 251 -9.44 7.45 -0.44
N ILE A 252 -10.44 7.18 0.41
CA ILE A 252 -11.79 7.73 0.21
C ILE A 252 -11.76 9.21 0.62
N SER A 253 -11.40 10.06 -0.33
CA SER A 253 -11.81 11.45 -0.33
C SER A 253 -13.34 11.53 -0.43
N SER A 254 -13.94 12.35 0.42
CA SER A 254 -15.32 12.82 0.39
C SER A 254 -16.43 11.77 0.62
N LEU A 255 -16.60 11.36 1.88
CA LEU A 255 -17.93 11.01 2.40
C LEU A 255 -18.18 11.77 3.71
N THR A 256 -19.30 12.48 3.75
CA THR A 256 -19.73 13.33 4.85
C THR A 256 -20.06 12.50 6.08
N SER A 257 -19.54 12.95 7.23
CA SER A 257 -19.75 12.38 8.54
C SER A 257 -21.22 12.45 8.97
N THR A 258 -21.95 11.33 8.87
CA THR A 258 -23.28 11.21 9.49
C THR A 258 -23.37 9.97 10.40
N SER A 259 -23.35 10.27 11.70
CA SER A 259 -24.05 9.63 12.82
C SER A 259 -24.41 8.14 12.74
N ASN A 260 -23.53 7.27 13.29
CA ASN A 260 -23.87 6.27 14.34
C ASN A 260 -22.61 5.50 14.85
N HIS A 261 -21.49 6.19 15.13
CA HIS A 261 -20.28 5.56 15.73
C HIS A 261 -20.45 5.14 17.21
N SER A 262 -21.61 5.41 17.83
CA SER A 262 -21.90 5.13 19.25
C SER A 262 -22.23 3.67 19.55
N THR A 263 -22.51 2.84 18.54
CA THR A 263 -22.96 1.45 18.73
C THR A 263 -21.83 0.44 18.84
N CYS A 264 -20.62 0.78 18.36
CA CYS A 264 -19.47 -0.11 18.40
C CYS A 264 -18.86 -0.12 19.81
N THR A 265 -18.69 -1.31 20.39
CA THR A 265 -18.09 -1.49 21.74
C THR A 265 -16.57 -1.58 21.73
N HIS A 266 -15.96 -1.67 20.54
CA HIS A 266 -14.53 -1.87 20.35
C HIS A 266 -13.90 -0.72 19.53
N HIS A 267 -12.66 -0.40 19.87
CA HIS A 267 -11.71 0.28 18.99
C HIS A 267 -10.82 -0.79 18.35
N PHE A 268 -10.76 -0.83 17.02
CA PHE A 268 -9.84 -1.69 16.29
C PHE A 268 -8.56 -0.91 15.97
N LEU A 269 -7.44 -1.61 16.00
CA LEU A 269 -6.12 -1.03 15.82
C LEU A 269 -5.17 -2.06 15.20
N HIS A 270 -4.05 -1.58 14.68
CA HIS A 270 -2.95 -2.45 14.28
C HIS A 270 -2.21 -3.02 15.51
N PRO A 271 -1.45 -4.12 15.37
CA PRO A 271 -0.54 -4.59 16.41
C PRO A 271 0.47 -3.51 16.78
N LEU A 272 0.63 -3.28 18.09
CA LEU A 272 1.58 -2.30 18.64
C LEU A 272 2.58 -2.99 19.56
N SER A 273 3.76 -2.40 19.70
CA SER A 273 4.91 -2.96 20.40
C SER A 273 4.61 -3.35 21.85
N TRP A 274 3.71 -2.62 22.52
CA TRP A 274 3.31 -2.95 23.89
C TRP A 274 2.48 -4.24 23.99
N MET A 275 1.90 -4.73 22.90
CA MET A 275 1.19 -6.02 22.83
C MET A 275 2.14 -7.21 22.67
N ARG A 276 3.41 -6.97 22.33
CA ARG A 276 4.43 -7.98 22.05
C ARG A 276 4.48 -9.13 23.06
N PRO A 277 4.47 -8.89 24.39
CA PRO A 277 4.57 -9.98 25.38
C PRO A 277 3.46 -11.03 25.28
N GLU A 278 2.29 -10.65 24.73
CA GLU A 278 1.17 -11.56 24.52
C GLU A 278 1.18 -12.15 23.11
N LEU A 279 1.47 -11.35 22.07
CA LEU A 279 1.40 -11.80 20.68
C LEU A 279 2.53 -12.76 20.29
N GLU A 280 3.68 -12.67 20.94
CA GLU A 280 4.81 -13.60 20.74
C GLU A 280 4.60 -14.95 21.43
N LEU A 281 3.58 -15.11 22.28
CA LEU A 281 3.23 -16.41 22.88
C LEU A 281 2.73 -17.43 21.85
N GLY A 282 2.33 -16.99 20.66
CA GLY A 282 1.92 -17.89 19.59
C GLY A 282 0.44 -18.26 19.56
N ASN A 283 -0.38 -17.71 20.45
CA ASN A 283 -1.80 -18.07 20.53
C ASN A 283 -2.61 -17.42 19.39
N LEU A 284 -3.61 -18.14 18.86
CA LEU A 284 -4.54 -17.63 17.82
C LEU A 284 -5.49 -16.53 18.33
N SER A 285 -5.74 -16.49 19.63
CA SER A 285 -6.54 -15.46 20.29
C SER A 285 -6.14 -15.32 21.75
N GLY A 286 -6.41 -14.16 22.34
CA GLY A 286 -6.04 -13.89 23.72
C GLY A 286 -6.54 -12.53 24.22
N ARG A 287 -6.09 -12.15 25.42
CA ARG A 287 -6.52 -10.94 26.12
C ARG A 287 -5.40 -9.92 26.13
N LEU A 288 -5.73 -8.65 25.92
CA LEU A 288 -4.77 -7.56 25.98
C LEU A 288 -4.86 -6.87 27.34
N GLU A 289 -3.74 -6.79 28.04
CA GLU A 289 -3.58 -6.12 29.32
C GLU A 289 -2.87 -4.78 29.18
N CYS A 290 -3.17 -3.86 30.10
CA CYS A 290 -2.50 -2.58 30.14
C CYS A 290 -0.99 -2.75 30.41
N PRO A 291 -0.10 -2.14 29.60
CA PRO A 291 1.35 -2.33 29.73
C PRO A 291 1.94 -1.71 31.00
N ASN A 292 1.18 -0.86 31.71
CA ASN A 292 1.56 -0.39 33.04
C ASN A 292 1.57 -1.55 34.04
N GLN A 293 2.76 -1.89 34.55
CA GLN A 293 3.00 -3.00 35.49
C GLN A 293 2.20 -2.91 36.79
N LYS A 294 1.84 -1.69 37.23
CA LYS A 294 0.98 -1.50 38.41
C LYS A 294 -0.51 -1.68 38.12
N CYS A 295 -0.91 -1.55 36.86
CA CYS A 295 -2.31 -1.54 36.47
C CYS A 295 -2.79 -2.93 36.03
N LYS A 296 -2.09 -3.56 35.06
CA LYS A 296 -2.42 -4.89 34.48
C LYS A 296 -3.90 -5.11 34.18
N ALA A 297 -4.66 -4.03 33.95
CA ALA A 297 -6.08 -4.13 33.69
C ALA A 297 -6.31 -4.75 32.32
N GLN A 298 -7.27 -5.67 32.22
CA GLN A 298 -7.71 -6.19 30.93
C GLN A 298 -8.43 -5.07 30.16
N ILE A 299 -7.79 -4.59 29.10
CA ILE A 299 -8.24 -3.45 28.27
C ILE A 299 -8.80 -3.91 26.93
N GLY A 300 -8.43 -5.10 26.47
CA GLY A 300 -8.72 -5.53 25.11
C GLY A 300 -8.66 -7.04 24.90
N LYS A 301 -8.72 -7.43 23.63
CA LYS A 301 -8.54 -8.80 23.15
C LYS A 301 -8.07 -8.79 21.71
N TYR A 302 -7.46 -9.90 21.30
CA TYR A 302 -7.09 -10.14 19.90
C TYR A 302 -7.57 -11.52 19.42
N ALA A 303 -7.77 -11.64 18.11
CA ALA A 303 -8.09 -12.87 17.42
C ALA A 303 -7.57 -12.81 15.99
N TRP A 304 -6.64 -13.69 15.64
CA TRP A 304 -6.08 -13.79 14.28
C TRP A 304 -7.14 -14.22 13.27
N GLN A 305 -8.01 -15.15 13.65
CA GLN A 305 -9.19 -15.56 12.85
C GLN A 305 -10.31 -14.51 12.82
N GLY A 306 -10.09 -13.34 13.42
CA GLY A 306 -11.03 -12.23 13.41
C GLY A 306 -12.12 -12.32 14.48
N MET A 307 -12.96 -11.29 14.52
CA MET A 307 -14.10 -11.22 15.42
C MET A 307 -15.23 -10.37 14.84
N ARG A 308 -16.46 -10.67 15.27
CA ARG A 308 -17.64 -9.87 14.95
C ARG A 308 -17.78 -8.68 15.90
N CYS A 309 -17.84 -7.47 15.36
CA CYS A 309 -18.15 -6.26 16.11
C CYS A 309 -19.65 -6.21 16.48
N SER A 310 -20.01 -5.44 17.52
CA SER A 310 -21.41 -5.24 17.94
C SER A 310 -22.28 -4.60 16.85
N CYS A 311 -21.69 -3.89 15.89
CA CYS A 311 -22.39 -3.36 14.72
C CYS A 311 -22.63 -4.41 13.61
N GLY A 312 -22.14 -5.64 13.77
CA GLY A 312 -22.33 -6.76 12.85
C GLY A 312 -21.20 -7.01 11.87
N VAL A 313 -20.27 -6.06 11.69
CA VAL A 313 -19.11 -6.18 10.79
C VAL A 313 -18.10 -7.19 11.33
N TRP A 314 -17.57 -8.04 10.45
CA TRP A 314 -16.45 -8.95 10.74
C TRP A 314 -15.13 -8.23 10.50
N VAL A 315 -14.22 -8.27 11.47
CA VAL A 315 -12.87 -7.70 11.36
C VAL A 315 -11.86 -8.83 11.46
N CYS A 316 -10.92 -8.92 10.52
CA CYS A 316 -9.95 -10.01 10.44
C CYS A 316 -8.61 -9.52 9.83
N PRO A 317 -7.46 -9.75 10.49
CA PRO A 317 -7.33 -10.12 11.91
C PRO A 317 -7.89 -9.02 12.81
N ALA A 318 -8.23 -9.35 14.05
CA ALA A 318 -8.84 -8.40 14.97
C ALA A 318 -7.99 -8.17 16.21
N PHE A 319 -7.48 -6.94 16.38
CA PHE A 319 -6.93 -6.43 17.62
C PHE A 319 -7.84 -5.33 18.11
N SER A 320 -8.32 -5.43 19.36
CA SER A 320 -9.35 -4.52 19.84
C SER A 320 -9.18 -4.09 21.29
N LEU A 321 -9.46 -2.82 21.55
CA LEU A 321 -9.62 -2.26 22.90
C LEU A 321 -11.11 -2.05 23.20
N LEU A 322 -11.55 -2.43 24.40
CA LEU A 322 -12.94 -2.20 24.81
C LEU A 322 -13.13 -0.73 25.16
N LYS A 323 -14.12 -0.07 24.54
CA LYS A 323 -14.48 1.32 24.83
C LYS A 323 -14.82 1.54 26.31
N GLY A 324 -15.45 0.57 26.98
CA GLY A 324 -15.78 0.67 28.40
C GLY A 324 -14.55 0.69 29.34
N ARG A 325 -13.39 0.22 28.87
CA ARG A 325 -12.12 0.10 29.62
C ARG A 325 -11.09 1.16 29.22
N CYS A 326 -11.40 2.01 28.24
CA CYS A 326 -10.51 3.02 27.70
C CYS A 326 -11.21 4.39 27.64
N ASP A 327 -10.43 5.46 27.70
CA ASP A 327 -10.93 6.82 27.50
C ASP A 327 -10.37 7.39 26.19
N GLU A 328 -11.22 8.07 25.43
CA GLU A 328 -10.83 8.82 24.24
C GLU A 328 -10.43 10.25 24.63
N ALA A 329 -9.27 10.70 24.18
CA ALA A 329 -8.79 12.06 24.33
C ALA A 329 -8.46 12.67 22.96
N THR A 330 -8.85 13.93 22.74
CA THR A 330 -8.48 14.67 21.53
C THR A 330 -7.26 15.54 21.85
N ILE A 331 -6.16 15.32 21.14
CA ILE A 331 -4.97 16.17 21.20
C ILE A 331 -5.21 17.34 20.24
N GLY A 332 -5.69 18.47 20.79
CA GLY A 332 -5.59 19.74 20.09
C GLY A 332 -4.15 20.25 20.17
N LYS A 333 -3.59 20.77 19.07
CA LYS A 333 -2.33 21.54 19.13
C LYS A 333 -2.45 22.56 20.27
N ARG A 334 -1.58 22.46 21.28
CA ARG A 334 -1.38 23.56 22.23
C ARG A 334 -0.94 24.76 21.39
N VAL A 335 -1.80 25.77 21.30
CA VAL A 335 -1.36 27.10 20.88
C VAL A 335 -0.43 27.57 22.00
N GLU A 336 0.87 27.66 21.72
CA GLU A 336 1.80 28.40 22.57
C GLU A 336 1.37 29.87 22.55
N GLY A 337 0.54 30.25 23.52
CA GLY A 337 -0.03 31.60 23.58
C GLY A 337 -1.34 31.65 24.33
N GLY A 338 -1.34 31.24 25.59
CA GLY A 338 -2.51 31.34 26.46
C GLY A 338 -2.10 31.22 27.91
N SER A 339 -1.73 32.36 28.50
CA SER A 339 -1.49 32.52 29.94
C SER A 339 -2.58 31.81 30.75
N GLY A 340 -2.18 30.81 31.55
CA GLY A 340 -3.06 30.08 32.44
C GLY A 340 -3.72 31.03 33.45
N GLY A 341 -4.99 31.37 33.21
CA GLY A 341 -5.83 32.05 34.19
C GLY A 341 -6.19 31.07 35.31
N ILE A 342 -5.42 31.09 36.40
CA ILE A 342 -5.79 30.46 37.67
C ILE A 342 -7.07 31.16 38.16
N ARG A 343 -8.22 30.48 38.12
CA ARG A 343 -9.46 30.99 38.70
C ARG A 343 -9.32 30.95 40.23
N LEU A 344 -9.19 32.12 40.85
CA LEU A 344 -9.29 32.30 42.30
C LEU A 344 -10.76 32.19 42.76
N PRO A 345 -11.03 31.60 43.94
CA PRO A 345 -12.38 31.45 44.47
C PRO A 345 -12.99 32.78 44.94
N PRO A 346 -14.34 32.87 45.08
CA PRO A 346 -15.04 34.13 45.32
C PRO A 346 -14.90 34.55 46.78
N GLY A 347 -14.28 35.71 47.05
CA GLY A 347 -14.17 36.27 48.41
C GLY A 347 -13.15 37.39 48.63
N MET A 348 -12.24 37.66 47.68
CA MET A 348 -11.18 38.69 47.85
C MET A 348 -11.31 39.85 46.86
N ARG A 349 -12.38 40.65 46.96
CA ARG A 349 -12.39 42.01 46.40
C ARG A 349 -12.18 43.00 47.54
N GLY A 350 -10.94 43.41 47.75
CA GLY A 350 -10.58 44.46 48.71
C GLY A 350 -10.99 45.85 48.20
N ASN A 351 -11.59 46.63 49.10
CA ASN A 351 -11.97 48.04 48.92
C ASN A 351 -10.75 48.89 48.51
N GLY A 352 -10.87 49.59 47.37
CA GLY A 352 -9.93 50.64 46.96
C GLY A 352 -10.59 52.01 47.14
N THR A 353 -10.17 52.72 48.19
CA THR A 353 -10.44 54.14 48.45
C THR A 353 -9.85 55.02 47.33
N MET A 354 -10.69 55.84 46.70
CA MET A 354 -10.25 56.91 45.77
C MET A 354 -9.86 58.15 46.58
N GLU A 355 -8.57 58.47 46.62
CA GLU A 355 -8.09 59.81 46.95
C GLU A 355 -8.03 60.68 45.68
N ARG A 356 -8.40 61.94 45.88
CA ARG A 356 -8.55 63.00 44.89
C ARG A 356 -7.19 63.58 44.49
N GLU A 357 -6.98 63.81 43.20
CA GLU A 357 -6.08 64.86 42.72
C GLU A 357 -6.87 65.96 42.00
N LYS A 358 -6.49 67.20 42.34
CA LYS A 358 -6.99 68.48 41.82
C LYS A 358 -6.22 68.85 40.56
N GLY A 359 -6.84 69.63 39.66
CA GLY A 359 -6.11 70.59 38.82
C GLY A 359 -6.82 71.09 37.57
N SER A 360 -7.32 72.34 37.65
CA SER A 360 -7.60 73.33 36.57
C SER A 360 -8.55 72.94 35.42
N LEU A 361 -9.54 73.73 35.01
CA LEU A 361 -9.92 75.15 35.17
C LEU A 361 -11.45 75.25 35.21
#